data_AF-A0A183GWU5-F1
#
_entry.id   AF-A0A183GWU5-F1
#
_cell.length_a   1.000
_cell.length_b   1.000
_cell.length_c   1.000
_cell.angle_alpha   90.00
_cell.angle_beta   90.00
_cell.angle_gamma   90.00
#
_symmetry.space_group_name_H-M   'P 1'
#
loop_
_entity.id
_entity.type
_entity.pdbx_description
1 polymer ?
#
loop_
_entity_poly.entity_id
_entity_poly.type
_entity_poly.pdbx_seq_one_letter_code
_entity_poly.pdbx_strand_id
1 'polypeptide(L)'
;MTLFNEAQFARRCAQFCAIVTTAPLVHIGILNMSTMPEGYYAYGASAGREWYFNPAMQFKDDSVSDADLILLNKAFDKVEDLLENPDFRNFTWIGSGLQKHYGHITIAKQDVNNSIPHRKSMLLFEEVNKIVNEVDPSGATLTIRENEYDIKIYTKVRRKQFILEIES
;
A
#
# COMPACT_ATOMS: atom_id res chain seq x y z
N MET A 1 15.32 -17.08 15.01
CA MET A 1 15.37 -18.56 15.01
C MET A 1 14.14 -19.18 14.36
N THR A 2 12.93 -18.65 14.60
CA THR A 2 11.66 -19.15 14.02
C THR A 2 11.62 -19.11 12.49
N LEU A 3 12.00 -17.98 11.90
CA LEU A 3 12.02 -17.74 10.46
C LEU A 3 12.88 -18.75 9.68
N PHE A 4 14.05 -19.13 10.19
CA PHE A 4 14.92 -20.12 9.52
C PHE A 4 14.30 -21.53 9.47
N ASN A 5 13.54 -21.91 10.51
CA ASN A 5 12.87 -23.21 10.55
C ASN A 5 11.69 -23.25 9.57
N GLU A 6 10.99 -22.14 9.36
CA GLU A 6 9.93 -22.03 8.36
C GLU A 6 10.50 -22.24 6.94
N ALA A 7 11.62 -21.61 6.58
CA ALA A 7 12.30 -21.87 5.30
C ALA A 7 12.69 -23.34 5.11
N GLN A 8 13.22 -24.00 6.14
CA GLN A 8 13.58 -25.42 6.05
C GLN A 8 12.36 -26.33 5.93
N PHE A 9 11.26 -26.00 6.61
CA PHE A 9 9.99 -26.71 6.47
C PHE A 9 9.42 -26.53 5.06
N ALA A 10 9.31 -25.29 4.57
CA ALA A 10 8.85 -24.98 3.22
C ALA A 10 9.61 -25.79 2.16
N ARG A 11 10.94 -25.83 2.25
CA ARG A 11 11.78 -26.58 1.31
C ARG A 11 11.56 -28.10 1.35
N ARG A 12 11.26 -28.66 2.52
CA ARG A 12 11.24 -30.13 2.72
C ARG A 12 9.83 -30.73 2.63
N CYS A 13 8.81 -29.94 2.93
CA CYS A 13 7.45 -30.42 3.17
C CYS A 13 6.41 -29.86 2.19
N ALA A 14 6.79 -28.93 1.32
CA ALA A 14 5.87 -28.32 0.36
C ALA A 14 6.50 -28.19 -1.03
N GLN A 15 5.67 -28.35 -2.06
CA GLN A 15 6.07 -28.11 -3.45
C GLN A 15 6.07 -26.61 -3.80
N PHE A 16 5.27 -25.83 -3.07
CA PHE A 16 5.14 -24.40 -3.24
C PHE A 16 4.75 -23.75 -1.90
N CYS A 17 5.38 -22.62 -1.58
CA CYS A 17 5.04 -21.83 -0.40
C CYS A 17 4.85 -20.36 -0.78
N ALA A 18 3.82 -19.74 -0.19
CA ALA A 18 3.53 -18.33 -0.37
C ALA A 18 3.23 -17.67 0.96
N ILE A 19 3.68 -16.41 1.09
CA ILE A 19 3.29 -15.51 2.16
C ILE A 19 2.43 -14.42 1.51
N VAL A 20 1.18 -14.28 1.97
CA VAL A 20 0.28 -13.24 1.49
C VAL A 20 0.01 -12.25 2.61
N THR A 21 0.24 -10.97 2.34
CA THR A 21 0.08 -9.88 3.30
C THR A 21 -0.72 -8.73 2.70
N THR A 22 -1.33 -7.92 3.57
CA THR A 22 -1.91 -6.63 3.21
C THR A 22 -0.87 -5.54 3.08
N ALA A 23 0.32 -5.72 3.67
CA ALA A 23 1.42 -4.76 3.59
C ALA A 23 1.93 -4.58 2.14
N PRO A 24 2.62 -3.47 1.83
CA PRO A 24 3.31 -3.27 0.56
C PRO A 24 4.36 -4.33 0.26
N LEU A 25 4.74 -4.48 -1.01
CA LEU A 25 5.85 -5.36 -1.40
C LEU A 25 7.22 -4.77 -1.01
N VAL A 26 7.40 -3.48 -1.28
CA VAL A 26 8.62 -2.67 -1.05
C VAL A 26 8.28 -1.36 -0.33
N HIS A 27 9.29 -0.55 0.04
CA HIS A 27 9.14 0.68 0.84
C HIS A 27 8.50 0.40 2.22
N ILE A 28 9.27 -0.21 3.12
CA ILE A 28 8.77 -0.77 4.42
C ILE A 28 7.78 -1.93 4.16
N GLY A 29 7.99 -2.64 3.05
CA GLY A 29 7.18 -3.77 2.62
C GLY A 29 7.71 -5.13 3.10
N ILE A 30 7.00 -6.20 2.76
CA ILE A 30 7.35 -7.57 3.20
C ILE A 30 8.75 -8.00 2.76
N LEU A 31 9.23 -7.54 1.60
CA LEU A 31 10.59 -7.85 1.14
C LEU A 31 11.66 -7.14 1.96
N ASN A 32 11.37 -5.97 2.54
CA ASN A 32 12.32 -5.26 3.41
C ASN A 32 12.38 -5.87 4.82
N MET A 33 11.28 -6.50 5.27
CA MET A 33 11.15 -7.07 6.61
C MET A 33 11.50 -8.57 6.66
N SER A 34 11.48 -9.25 5.52
CA SER A 34 11.82 -10.68 5.41
C SER A 34 13.32 -10.90 5.57
N THR A 35 13.67 -11.96 6.31
CA THR A 35 15.04 -12.48 6.41
C THR A 35 15.21 -13.81 5.66
N MET A 36 14.21 -14.21 4.88
CA MET A 36 14.24 -15.44 4.08
C MET A 36 15.14 -15.28 2.85
N PRO A 37 15.93 -16.31 2.48
CA PRO A 37 16.60 -16.33 1.19
C PRO A 37 15.61 -16.34 0.03
N GLU A 38 16.00 -15.77 -1.11
CA GLU A 38 15.22 -15.82 -2.34
C GLU A 38 14.95 -17.28 -2.78
N GLY A 39 13.79 -17.50 -3.41
CA GLY A 39 13.41 -18.80 -3.99
C GLY A 39 12.72 -19.79 -3.03
N TYR A 40 12.58 -19.45 -1.75
CA TYR A 40 11.88 -20.30 -0.77
C TYR A 40 10.38 -20.01 -0.67
N TYR A 41 9.99 -18.76 -0.89
CA TYR A 41 8.60 -18.30 -0.81
C TYR A 41 8.27 -17.37 -1.98
N ALA A 42 7.04 -17.45 -2.46
CA ALA A 42 6.41 -16.36 -3.19
C ALA A 42 5.81 -15.35 -2.20
N TYR A 43 5.93 -14.05 -2.49
CA TYR A 43 5.39 -12.98 -1.67
C TYR A 43 4.23 -12.32 -2.39
N GLY A 44 3.01 -12.52 -1.91
CA GLY A 44 1.84 -11.75 -2.30
C GLY A 44 1.70 -10.54 -1.37
N ALA A 45 1.73 -9.33 -1.93
CA ALA A 45 1.57 -8.10 -1.17
C ALA A 45 0.31 -7.35 -1.62
N SER A 46 -0.07 -6.30 -0.88
CA SER A 46 -1.26 -5.50 -1.19
C SER A 46 -2.53 -6.35 -1.35
N ALA A 47 -2.70 -7.35 -0.45
CA ALA A 47 -3.76 -8.35 -0.49
C ALA A 47 -3.79 -9.21 -1.78
N GLY A 48 -2.62 -9.50 -2.33
CA GLY A 48 -2.44 -10.35 -3.51
C GLY A 48 -2.57 -9.61 -4.84
N ARG A 49 -2.58 -8.28 -4.84
CA ARG A 49 -2.56 -7.46 -6.07
C ARG A 49 -1.19 -7.36 -6.72
N GLU A 50 -0.15 -7.69 -5.97
CA GLU A 50 1.21 -7.79 -6.51
C GLU A 50 1.90 -9.01 -5.92
N TRP A 51 2.69 -9.68 -6.74
CA TRP A 51 3.40 -10.90 -6.36
C TRP A 51 4.85 -10.85 -6.80
N TYR A 52 5.74 -11.25 -5.90
CA TYR A 52 7.16 -11.44 -6.17
C TYR A 52 7.55 -12.89 -5.95
N PHE A 53 8.09 -13.52 -6.99
CA PHE A 53 8.65 -14.87 -6.92
C PHE A 53 10.17 -14.83 -7.01
N ASN A 54 10.68 -14.08 -7.98
CA ASN A 54 12.09 -13.79 -8.21
C ASN A 54 12.20 -12.55 -9.12
N PRO A 55 13.41 -12.01 -9.37
CA PRO A 55 13.57 -10.82 -10.21
C PRO A 55 12.99 -10.95 -11.62
N ALA A 56 12.96 -12.16 -12.19
CA ALA A 56 12.45 -12.44 -13.53
C ALA A 56 10.94 -12.74 -13.56
N MET A 57 10.31 -13.01 -12.41
CA MET A 57 8.91 -13.40 -12.30
C MET A 57 8.21 -12.60 -11.22
N GLN A 58 7.57 -11.53 -11.68
CA GLN A 58 6.76 -10.62 -10.88
C GLN A 58 5.40 -10.46 -11.54
N PHE A 59 4.36 -10.29 -10.74
CA PHE A 59 3.01 -10.02 -11.21
C PHE A 59 2.44 -8.80 -10.52
N LYS A 60 1.67 -8.02 -11.27
CA LYS A 60 0.90 -6.88 -10.78
C LYS A 60 -0.49 -6.93 -11.41
N ASP A 61 -1.50 -6.62 -10.62
CA ASP A 61 -2.89 -6.55 -11.02
C ASP A 61 -3.10 -5.50 -12.12
N ASP A 62 -3.86 -5.84 -13.16
CA ASP A 62 -4.08 -5.01 -14.35
C ASP A 62 -5.32 -4.11 -14.23
N SER A 63 -5.97 -4.11 -13.06
CA SER A 63 -7.18 -3.32 -12.80
C SER A 63 -6.93 -1.81 -12.63
N VAL A 64 -5.69 -1.42 -12.35
CA VAL A 64 -5.27 -0.02 -12.19
C VAL A 64 -4.35 0.34 -13.34
N SER A 65 -4.64 1.42 -14.06
CA SER A 65 -3.82 1.81 -15.21
C SER A 65 -2.49 2.43 -14.77
N ASP A 66 -1.46 2.32 -15.61
CA ASP A 66 -0.15 2.94 -15.34
C ASP A 66 -0.27 4.46 -15.14
N ALA A 67 -1.19 5.11 -15.86
CA ALA A 67 -1.45 6.54 -15.70
C ALA A 67 -2.01 6.87 -14.29
N ASP A 68 -2.92 6.05 -13.78
CA ASP A 68 -3.47 6.22 -12.43
C ASP A 68 -2.41 5.94 -11.37
N LEU A 69 -1.55 4.95 -11.59
CA LEU A 69 -0.40 4.65 -10.71
C LEU A 69 0.61 5.81 -10.69
N ILE A 70 0.86 6.48 -11.81
CA ILE A 70 1.73 7.66 -11.85
C ILE A 70 1.16 8.79 -11.00
N LEU A 71 -0.15 9.03 -11.06
CA LEU A 71 -0.81 10.03 -10.19
C LEU A 71 -0.72 9.63 -8.72
N LEU A 72 -0.98 8.36 -8.40
CA LEU A 72 -0.83 7.84 -7.05
C LEU A 72 0.61 8.01 -6.53
N ASN A 73 1.62 7.74 -7.36
CA ASN A 73 3.02 7.94 -7.00
C ASN A 73 3.31 9.41 -6.68
N LYS A 74 2.86 10.35 -7.50
CA LYS A 74 3.03 11.79 -7.24
C LYS A 74 2.37 12.23 -5.93
N ALA A 75 1.19 11.69 -5.63
CA ALA A 75 0.52 11.95 -4.36
C ALA A 75 1.31 11.37 -3.18
N PHE A 76 1.87 10.17 -3.33
CA PHE A 76 2.72 9.56 -2.32
C PHE A 76 3.96 10.41 -2.02
N ASP A 77 4.71 10.81 -3.04
CA ASP A 77 5.95 11.58 -2.88
C ASP A 77 5.67 12.91 -2.15
N LYS A 78 4.59 13.62 -2.51
CA LYS A 78 4.17 14.85 -1.82
C LYS A 78 3.73 14.64 -0.38
N VAL A 79 3.11 13.50 -0.08
CA VAL A 79 2.75 13.15 1.31
C VAL A 79 4.00 12.78 2.10
N GLU A 80 4.96 12.09 1.49
CA GLU A 80 6.25 11.80 2.12
C GLU A 80 6.96 13.11 2.50
N ASP A 81 7.06 14.07 1.57
CA ASP A 81 7.59 15.42 1.83
C ASP A 81 6.84 16.15 2.97
N LEU A 82 5.50 16.06 3.00
CA LEU A 82 4.69 16.63 4.07
C LEU A 82 5.06 16.04 5.44
N LEU A 83 5.31 14.74 5.50
CA LEU A 83 5.67 14.03 6.73
C LEU A 83 7.12 14.25 7.17
N GLU A 84 7.97 14.86 6.33
CA GLU A 84 9.29 15.32 6.78
C GLU A 84 9.20 16.57 7.67
N ASN A 85 8.13 17.37 7.52
CA ASN A 85 7.88 18.54 8.35
C ASN A 85 7.77 18.12 9.84
N PRO A 86 8.52 18.75 10.76
CA PRO A 86 8.45 18.46 12.20
C PRO A 86 7.02 18.46 12.77
N ASP A 87 6.13 19.28 12.22
CA ASP A 87 4.73 19.35 12.63
C ASP A 87 3.96 18.07 12.31
N PHE A 88 4.31 17.33 11.25
CA PHE A 88 3.61 16.10 10.83
C PHE A 88 4.45 14.83 10.99
N ARG A 89 5.73 14.94 11.32
CA ARG A 89 6.68 13.82 11.36
C ARG A 89 6.28 12.66 12.27
N ASN A 90 5.51 12.94 13.32
CA ASN A 90 4.99 11.91 14.22
C ASN A 90 4.07 10.90 13.49
N PHE A 91 3.35 11.31 12.45
CA PHE A 91 2.43 10.43 11.71
C PHE A 91 3.15 9.31 10.95
N THR A 92 4.44 9.47 10.66
CA THR A 92 5.28 8.42 10.06
C THR A 92 5.45 7.19 10.95
N TRP A 93 5.40 7.38 12.28
CA TRP A 93 5.84 6.38 13.26
C TRP A 93 4.72 5.82 14.14
N ILE A 94 3.48 6.26 13.92
CA ILE A 94 2.31 5.76 14.66
C ILE A 94 1.53 4.76 13.80
N GLY A 95 0.91 3.77 14.44
CA GLY A 95 -0.01 2.84 13.78
C GLY A 95 0.59 2.20 12.52
N SER A 96 -0.09 2.38 11.39
CA SER A 96 0.34 1.92 10.07
C SER A 96 1.49 2.75 9.47
N GLY A 97 1.68 3.99 9.93
CA GLY A 97 2.61 4.95 9.33
C GLY A 97 2.17 5.39 7.93
N LEU A 98 3.15 5.71 7.08
CA LEU A 98 2.94 5.94 5.64
C LEU A 98 3.25 4.64 4.88
N GLN A 99 2.26 4.10 4.16
CA GLN A 99 2.39 2.88 3.38
C GLN A 99 1.86 3.05 1.97
N LYS A 100 2.63 2.57 0.99
CA LYS A 100 2.26 2.57 -0.43
C LYS A 100 1.87 1.18 -0.89
N HIS A 101 0.58 0.90 -0.92
CA HIS A 101 0.07 -0.35 -1.46
C HIS A 101 -0.19 -0.22 -2.96
N TYR A 102 -0.36 -1.35 -3.64
CA TYR A 102 -0.79 -1.37 -5.02
C TYR A 102 -2.23 -0.80 -5.14
N GLY A 103 -2.35 0.34 -5.81
CA GLY A 103 -3.61 1.05 -6.05
C GLY A 103 -4.11 1.92 -4.90
N HIS A 104 -3.40 2.00 -3.77
CA HIS A 104 -3.75 2.94 -2.69
C HIS A 104 -2.60 3.31 -1.75
N ILE A 105 -2.74 4.45 -1.08
CA ILE A 105 -1.85 4.92 -0.02
C ILE A 105 -2.60 4.86 1.31
N THR A 106 -1.93 4.42 2.37
CA THR A 106 -2.42 4.48 3.75
C THR A 106 -1.54 5.42 4.55
N ILE A 107 -2.17 6.32 5.31
CA ILE A 107 -1.51 7.30 6.17
C ILE A 107 -2.16 7.22 7.55
N ALA A 108 -1.38 6.91 8.59
CA ALA A 108 -1.89 6.94 9.95
C ALA A 108 -2.22 8.38 10.40
N LYS A 109 -3.37 8.57 11.04
CA LYS A 109 -3.84 9.83 11.63
C LYS A 109 -4.11 9.74 13.13
N GLN A 110 -4.20 8.53 13.69
CA GLN A 110 -4.37 8.29 15.13
C GLN A 110 -3.79 6.92 15.51
N ASP A 111 -3.46 6.73 16.78
CA ASP A 111 -3.10 5.42 17.33
C ASP A 111 -4.15 4.87 18.30
N VAL A 112 -4.00 3.60 18.68
CA VAL A 112 -4.93 2.91 19.60
C VAL A 112 -5.01 3.53 20.99
N ASN A 113 -4.03 4.35 21.37
CA ASN A 113 -3.97 5.03 22.67
C ASN A 113 -4.54 6.46 22.60
N ASN A 114 -5.03 6.90 21.44
CA ASN A 114 -5.47 8.27 21.19
C ASN A 114 -4.41 9.33 21.53
N SER A 115 -3.14 9.04 21.23
CA SER A 115 -2.03 9.95 21.58
C SER A 115 -1.99 11.23 20.75
N ILE A 116 -2.65 11.26 19.57
CA ILE A 116 -2.63 12.40 18.66
C ILE A 116 -3.76 13.37 19.00
N PRO A 117 -3.48 14.67 19.23
CA PRO A 117 -4.52 15.68 19.40
C PRO A 117 -5.43 15.75 18.17
N HIS A 118 -6.75 15.78 18.38
CA HIS A 118 -7.75 15.78 17.30
C HIS A 118 -7.51 16.89 16.26
N ARG A 119 -7.19 18.10 16.71
CA ARG A 119 -6.85 19.24 15.81
C ARG A 119 -5.69 18.91 14.88
N LYS A 120 -4.69 18.17 15.35
CA LYS A 120 -3.52 17.79 14.56
C LYS A 120 -3.87 16.77 13.48
N SER A 121 -4.72 15.78 13.82
CA SER A 121 -5.26 14.83 12.84
C SER A 121 -6.11 15.54 11.78
N MET A 122 -6.91 16.54 12.15
CA MET A 122 -7.71 17.32 11.20
C MET A 122 -6.84 18.12 10.22
N LEU A 123 -5.79 18.77 10.73
CA LEU A 123 -4.83 19.51 9.89
C LEU A 123 -4.12 18.58 8.89
N LEU A 124 -3.73 17.38 9.33
CA LEU A 124 -3.15 16.37 8.42
C LEU A 124 -4.15 16.03 7.29
N PHE A 125 -5.42 15.79 7.63
CA PHE A 125 -6.45 15.48 6.64
C PHE A 125 -6.64 16.61 5.64
N GLU A 126 -6.66 17.87 6.09
CA GLU A 126 -6.75 19.04 5.22
C GLU A 126 -5.56 19.16 4.26
N GLU A 127 -4.33 18.98 4.74
CA GLU A 127 -3.13 19.02 3.90
C GLU A 127 -3.10 17.87 2.88
N VAL A 128 -3.49 16.66 3.29
CA VAL A 128 -3.62 15.52 2.37
C VAL A 128 -4.67 15.78 1.29
N ASN A 129 -5.81 16.41 1.63
CA ASN A 129 -6.80 16.82 0.64
C ASN A 129 -6.25 17.84 -0.36
N LYS A 130 -5.47 18.82 0.11
CA LYS A 130 -4.81 19.80 -0.78
C LYS A 130 -3.85 19.11 -1.75
N ILE A 131 -3.04 18.17 -1.25
CA ILE A 131 -2.10 17.40 -2.08
C ILE A 131 -2.86 16.61 -3.17
N VAL A 132 -3.94 15.91 -2.79
CA VAL A 132 -4.73 15.14 -3.77
C VAL A 132 -5.37 16.05 -4.82
N ASN A 133 -5.90 17.21 -4.43
CA ASN A 133 -6.46 18.18 -5.35
C ASN A 133 -5.40 18.83 -6.26
N GLU A 134 -4.17 19.00 -5.79
CA GLU A 134 -3.07 19.49 -6.63
C GLU A 134 -2.65 18.46 -7.68
N VAL A 135 -2.61 17.18 -7.29
CA VAL A 135 -2.19 16.07 -8.16
C VAL A 135 -3.28 15.66 -9.14
N ASP A 136 -4.54 15.62 -8.71
CA ASP A 136 -5.71 15.35 -9.53
C ASP A 136 -6.78 16.45 -9.36
N PRO A 137 -6.59 17.63 -9.99
CA PRO A 137 -7.53 18.75 -9.90
C PRO A 137 -8.93 18.42 -10.44
N SER A 138 -9.02 17.42 -11.32
CA SER A 138 -10.28 16.95 -11.89
C SER A 138 -11.07 16.05 -10.93
N GLY A 139 -10.40 15.50 -9.92
CA GLY A 139 -10.94 14.46 -9.04
C GLY A 139 -11.42 13.22 -9.79
N ALA A 140 -10.96 12.98 -11.01
CA ALA A 140 -11.43 11.88 -11.87
C ALA A 140 -10.78 10.54 -11.51
N THR A 141 -9.60 10.57 -10.89
CA THR A 141 -8.72 9.42 -10.72
C THR A 141 -8.53 9.05 -9.26
N LEU A 142 -8.28 10.03 -8.39
CA LEU A 142 -8.01 9.79 -6.97
C LEU A 142 -9.26 10.04 -6.13
N THR A 143 -9.36 9.31 -5.02
CA THR A 143 -10.40 9.53 -4.00
C THR A 143 -9.84 9.31 -2.62
N ILE A 144 -10.29 10.10 -1.65
CA ILE A 144 -9.86 9.99 -0.25
C ILE A 144 -10.97 9.34 0.56
N ARG A 145 -10.58 8.42 1.45
CA ARG A 145 -11.44 7.89 2.50
C ARG A 145 -10.74 8.03 3.83
N GLU A 146 -11.49 8.42 4.84
CA GLU A 146 -11.01 8.57 6.19
C GLU A 146 -11.75 7.59 7.10
N ASN A 147 -11.02 6.99 8.05
CA ASN A 147 -11.60 6.29 9.19
C ASN A 147 -11.01 6.86 10.49
N GLU A 148 -11.22 6.18 11.61
CA GLU A 148 -10.75 6.63 12.93
C GLU A 148 -9.20 6.71 13.02
N TYR A 149 -8.48 5.80 12.36
CA TYR A 149 -7.03 5.62 12.53
C TYR A 149 -6.21 6.01 11.30
N ASP A 150 -6.79 5.91 10.11
CA ASP A 150 -6.10 6.08 8.83
C ASP A 150 -6.85 7.01 7.87
N ILE A 151 -6.07 7.68 7.04
CA ILE A 151 -6.49 8.32 5.80
C ILE A 151 -6.00 7.44 4.65
N LYS A 152 -6.85 7.20 3.67
CA LYS A 152 -6.54 6.36 2.52
C LYS A 152 -6.83 7.07 1.21
N ILE A 153 -5.85 7.08 0.31
CA ILE A 153 -5.97 7.61 -1.04
C ILE A 153 -6.06 6.42 -2.00
N TYR A 154 -7.15 6.31 -2.75
CA TYR A 154 -7.39 5.21 -3.68
C TYR A 154 -7.41 5.70 -5.12
N THR A 155 -6.94 4.86 -6.04
CA THR A 155 -7.27 4.98 -7.46
C THR A 155 -8.71 4.52 -7.69
N LYS A 156 -9.52 5.32 -8.36
CA LYS A 156 -10.85 4.92 -8.82
C LYS A 156 -10.68 3.86 -9.90
N VAL A 157 -10.90 2.60 -9.53
CA VAL A 157 -10.85 1.49 -10.47
C VAL A 157 -11.92 1.73 -11.54
N ARG A 158 -11.52 1.87 -12.80
CA ARG A 158 -12.45 1.75 -13.92
C ARG A 158 -12.92 0.30 -13.91
N ARG A 159 -14.18 0.06 -13.54
CA ARG A 159 -14.79 -1.27 -13.78
C ARG A 159 -14.62 -1.55 -15.28
N LYS A 160 -13.80 -2.54 -15.64
CA LYS A 160 -13.92 -3.18 -16.96
C LYS A 160 -15.34 -3.74 -16.99
N GLN A 161 -16.20 -3.15 -17.82
CA GLN A 161 -17.47 -3.74 -18.20
C GLN A 161 -17.11 -5.04 -18.93
N PHE A 162 -17.04 -6.15 -18.21
CA PHE A 162 -17.06 -7.46 -18.84
C PHE A 162 -18.45 -7.59 -19.45
N ILE A 163 -18.55 -7.31 -20.76
CA ILE A 163 -19.67 -7.76 -21.56
C ILE A 163 -19.60 -9.29 -21.50
N LEU A 164 -20.58 -9.88 -20.83
CA LEU A 164 -20.92 -11.29 -20.99
C LEU A 164 -21.44 -11.45 -22.43
N GLU A 165 -20.57 -11.81 -23.36
CA GLU A 165 -20.97 -12.48 -24.59
C GLU A 165 -20.64 -13.97 -24.43
N ILE A 166 -21.54 -14.67 -23.76
CA ILE A 166 -21.79 -16.09 -24.03
C ILE A 166 -23.30 -16.24 -24.22
N GLU A 167 -23.77 -15.89 -25.41
CA GLU A 167 -24.96 -16.48 -26.02
C GLU A 167 -24.63 -16.79 -27.49
N SER A 168 -24.31 -18.05 -27.78
CA SER A 168 -24.91 -18.87 -28.85
C SER A 168 -24.22 -20.24 -28.94
#